data_AF-A0A962P7S4-F1
#
_entry.id   AF-A0A962P7S4-F1
#
_cell.length_a   1.000
_cell.length_b   1.000
_cell.length_c   1.000
_cell.angle_alpha   90.00
_cell.angle_beta   90.00
_cell.angle_gamma   90.00
#
_symmetry.space_group_name_H-M   'P 1'
#
loop_
_entity.id
_entity.type
_entity.pdbx_description
1 polymer ?
#
loop_
_entity_poly.entity_id
_entity_poly.type
_entity_poly.pdbx_seq_one_letter_code
_entity_poly.pdbx_strand_id
1 'polypeptide(L)' 'MPNITINGKEYDLDKLSDNAKGQLSSLRIADQKIAQLQAEIALVQTARNAYARMVQKELEGVEPESGN' A
#
# COMPACT_ATOMS: atom_id res chain seq x y z
N MET A 1 -2.55 15.08 29.21
CA MET A 1 -2.98 13.69 29.03
C MET A 1 -2.39 13.23 27.70
N PRO A 2 -1.86 12.00 27.60
CA PRO A 2 -1.34 11.48 26.34
C PRO A 2 -2.48 11.32 25.33
N ASN A 3 -2.23 11.74 24.10
CA ASN A 3 -3.17 11.75 22.99
C ASN A 3 -2.67 10.79 21.89
N ILE A 4 -3.59 10.13 21.22
CA ILE A 4 -3.32 9.21 20.11
C ILE A 4 -4.20 9.57 18.93
N THR A 5 -3.61 9.58 17.73
CA THR A 5 -4.35 9.72 16.48
C THR A 5 -4.65 8.35 15.89
N ILE A 6 -5.92 8.06 15.65
CA ILE A 6 -6.39 6.84 14.97
C ILE A 6 -7.28 7.29 13.81
N ASN A 7 -6.99 6.82 12.58
CA ASN A 7 -7.75 7.19 11.38
C ASN A 7 -7.90 8.72 11.19
N GLY A 8 -6.86 9.49 11.52
CA GLY A 8 -6.86 10.95 11.40
C GLY A 8 -7.66 11.69 12.49
N LYS A 9 -8.26 10.98 13.44
CA LYS A 9 -8.96 11.57 14.58
C LYS A 9 -8.14 11.43 15.85
N GLU A 10 -8.08 12.51 16.62
CA GLU A 10 -7.37 12.55 17.89
C GLU A 10 -8.26 12.03 19.03
N TYR A 11 -7.66 11.21 19.89
CA TYR A 11 -8.30 10.61 21.05
C TYR A 11 -7.44 10.82 22.29
N ASP A 12 -8.09 11.19 23.37
CA ASP A 12 -7.49 11.21 24.70
C ASP A 12 -7.32 9.78 25.20
N LEU A 13 -6.08 9.35 25.41
CA LEU A 13 -5.74 7.98 25.76
C LEU A 13 -6.33 7.60 27.13
N ASP A 14 -6.48 8.56 28.04
CA ASP A 14 -7.05 8.33 29.37
C ASP A 14 -8.56 8.07 29.31
N LYS A 15 -9.24 8.52 28.24
CA LYS A 15 -10.68 8.30 28.00
C LYS A 15 -10.99 7.00 27.25
N LEU A 16 -9.98 6.26 26.81
CA LEU A 16 -10.17 4.98 26.13
C LEU A 16 -10.46 3.87 27.14
N SER A 17 -11.33 2.93 26.77
CA SER A 17 -11.56 1.72 27.55
C SER A 17 -10.31 0.82 27.56
N ASP A 18 -10.18 -0.02 28.58
CA ASP A 18 -9.03 -0.95 28.69
C ASP A 18 -8.97 -1.91 27.49
N ASN A 19 -10.13 -2.35 26.99
CA ASN A 19 -10.19 -3.15 25.77
C ASN A 19 -9.65 -2.38 24.56
N ALA A 20 -10.04 -1.11 24.40
CA ALA A 20 -9.53 -0.28 23.30
C ALA A 20 -8.01 -0.07 23.40
N LYS A 21 -7.50 0.22 24.61
CA LYS A 21 -6.06 0.34 24.89
C LYS A 21 -5.31 -0.95 24.54
N GLY A 22 -5.90 -2.12 24.86
CA GLY A 22 -5.33 -3.43 24.53
C GLY A 22 -5.19 -3.69 23.02
N GLN A 23 -6.10 -3.14 22.21
CA GLN A 23 -6.06 -3.30 20.75
C GLN A 23 -5.11 -2.32 20.04
N LEU A 24 -4.65 -1.24 20.71
CA LEU A 24 -3.78 -0.23 20.09
C LEU A 24 -2.46 -0.81 19.56
N SER A 25 -1.90 -1.82 20.24
CA SER A 25 -0.68 -2.49 19.78
C SER A 25 -0.91 -3.21 18.46
N SER A 26 -1.96 -4.02 18.39
CA SER A 26 -2.36 -4.76 17.18
C SER A 26 -2.65 -3.81 16.01
N LEU A 27 -3.33 -2.69 16.27
CA LEU A 27 -3.61 -1.68 15.25
C LEU A 27 -2.32 -1.08 14.68
N ARG A 28 -1.39 -0.66 15.54
CA ARG A 28 -0.09 -0.10 15.09
C ARG A 28 0.72 -1.09 14.26
N ILE A 29 0.71 -2.37 14.64
CA ILE A 29 1.39 -3.43 13.87
C ILE A 29 0.74 -3.59 12.49
N ALA A 30 -0.60 -3.57 12.42
CA ALA A 30 -1.31 -3.63 11.15
C ALA A 30 -0.99 -2.42 10.26
N ASP A 31 -0.99 -1.21 10.80
CA ASP A 31 -0.65 0.02 10.08
C ASP A 31 0.78 -0.03 9.52
N GLN A 32 1.75 -0.48 10.31
CA GLN A 32 3.13 -0.68 9.87
C GLN A 32 3.22 -1.69 8.72
N LYS A 33 2.48 -2.80 8.82
CA LYS A 33 2.47 -3.83 7.77
C LYS A 33 1.84 -3.33 6.48
N ILE A 34 0.76 -2.54 6.58
CA ILE A 34 0.13 -1.91 5.42
C ILE A 34 1.12 -0.96 4.73
N ALA A 35 1.82 -0.12 5.49
CA ALA A 35 2.81 0.80 4.93
C ALA A 35 3.96 0.05 4.22
N GLN A 36 4.44 -1.06 4.80
CA GLN A 36 5.44 -1.91 4.17
C GLN A 36 4.93 -2.49 2.84
N LEU A 37 3.72 -3.07 2.82
CA LEU A 37 3.14 -3.66 1.62
C LEU A 37 2.92 -2.62 0.52
N GLN A 38 2.54 -1.39 0.87
CA GLN A 38 2.42 -0.29 -0.10
C GLN A 38 3.78 0.05 -0.74
N ALA A 39 4.87 0.03 0.02
CA ALA A 39 6.21 0.23 -0.52
C ALA A 39 6.62 -0.91 -1.48
N GLU A 40 6.32 -2.16 -1.12
CA GLU A 40 6.56 -3.33 -1.98
C GLU A 40 5.74 -3.25 -3.28
N ILE A 41 4.47 -2.82 -3.21
CA ILE A 41 3.62 -2.59 -4.37
C ILE A 41 4.24 -1.53 -5.30
N ALA A 42 4.69 -0.40 -4.76
CA ALA A 42 5.30 0.67 -5.57
C ALA A 42 6.58 0.20 -6.29
N LEU A 43 7.39 -0.62 -5.63
CA LEU A 43 8.57 -1.25 -6.22
C LEU A 43 8.19 -2.15 -7.40
N VAL A 44 7.22 -3.05 -7.19
CA VAL A 44 6.78 -3.99 -8.24
C VAL A 44 6.09 -3.27 -9.40
N GLN A 45 5.31 -2.23 -9.14
CA GLN A 45 4.70 -1.39 -10.19
C GLN A 45 5.76 -0.74 -11.09
N THR A 46 6.87 -0.29 -10.51
CA THR A 46 8.00 0.27 -11.27
C THR A 46 8.60 -0.77 -12.21
N ALA A 47 8.85 -1.99 -11.71
CA ALA A 47 9.36 -3.11 -12.51
C ALA A 47 8.37 -3.49 -13.63
N ARG A 48 7.08 -3.63 -13.31
CA ARG A 48 6.02 -3.90 -14.29
C ARG A 48 5.99 -2.86 -15.41
N ASN A 49 6.11 -1.59 -15.06
CA ASN A 49 6.11 -0.51 -16.05
C ASN A 49 7.37 -0.56 -16.95
N ALA A 50 8.52 -0.95 -16.41
CA ALA A 50 9.72 -1.19 -17.22
C ALA A 50 9.51 -2.34 -18.21
N TYR A 51 9.01 -3.48 -17.75
CA TYR A 51 8.72 -4.63 -18.60
C TYR A 51 7.66 -4.31 -19.66
N ALA A 52 6.60 -3.58 -19.31
CA ALA A 52 5.59 -3.16 -20.28
C ALA A 52 6.20 -2.32 -21.43
N ARG A 53 7.11 -1.40 -21.11
CA ARG A 53 7.83 -0.62 -22.14
C ARG A 53 8.72 -1.48 -23.01
N MET A 54 9.39 -2.49 -22.45
CA MET A 54 10.21 -3.42 -23.23
C MET A 54 9.34 -4.23 -24.18
N VAL A 55 8.27 -4.83 -23.68
CA VAL A 55 7.31 -5.59 -24.51
C VAL A 55 6.74 -4.72 -25.62
N GLN A 56 6.35 -3.48 -25.33
CA GLN A 56 5.84 -2.56 -26.35
C GLN A 56 6.85 -2.33 -27.48
N LYS A 57 8.14 -2.14 -27.16
CA LYS A 57 9.19 -1.99 -28.17
C LYS A 57 9.35 -3.22 -29.05
N GLU A 58 9.26 -4.42 -28.48
CA GLU A 58 9.31 -5.66 -29.26
C GLU A 58 8.09 -5.79 -30.19
N LEU A 59 6.91 -5.33 -29.73
CA LEU A 59 5.68 -5.37 -30.51
C LEU A 59 5.61 -4.32 -31.62
N GLU A 60 6.34 -3.20 -31.53
CA GLU A 60 6.40 -2.19 -32.60
C GLU A 60 7.00 -2.75 -33.91
N GLY A 61 7.77 -3.85 -33.84
CA GLY A 61 8.25 -4.60 -35.00
C GLY A 61 7.35 -5.75 -35.45
N VAL A 62 6.24 -6.00 -34.75
CA VAL A 62 5.25 -7.02 -35.08
C VAL A 62 4.06 -6.31 -35.70
N GLU A 63 4.00 -6.26 -37.04
CA GLU A 63 2.78 -5.81 -37.71
C GLU A 63 1.63 -6.71 -37.23
N PRO A 64 0.51 -6.15 -36.74
CA PRO A 64 -0.65 -6.96 -36.42
C PRO A 64 -1.07 -7.65 -37.73
N GLU A 65 -1.10 -8.99 -37.73
CA GLU A 65 -1.60 -9.73 -38.90
C GLU A 65 -2.95 -9.12 -39.29
N SER A 66 -2.99 -8.58 -40.51
CA SER A 66 -4.18 -8.05 -41.12
C SER A 66 -5.19 -9.20 -41.14
N GLY A 67 -6.16 -9.17 -40.23
CA GLY A 67 -7.19 -10.19 -40.17
C GLY A 67 -7.86 -10.32 -41.54
N ASN A 68 -7.73 -11.49 -42.14
CA ASN A 68 -8.44 -11.90 -43.36
C ASN A 68 -9.82 -12.43 -43.00
#